data_AF-A0A0C2GZ45-F1
#
_entry.id   AF-A0A0C2GZ45-F1
#
_cell.length_a   1.000
_cell.length_b   1.000
_cell.length_c   1.000
_cell.angle_alpha   90.00
_cell.angle_beta   90.00
_cell.angle_gamma   90.00
#
_symmetry.space_group_name_H-M   'P 1'
#
loop_
_entity.id
_entity.type
_entity.pdbx_description
1 polymer ?
#
loop_
_entity_poly.entity_id
_entity_poly.type
_entity_poly.pdbx_seq_one_letter_code
_entity_poly.pdbx_strand_id
1 'polypeptide(L)'
;LNNYVQVYILDFGFAHQYRNPDGTHKAPRPNPSKYIGSARYAPRNAYLNRELSRVDDLEMWLYVVVELVKGALPWVAQRNAKDIFDYQKSVRTGLGLREFLGGLPVEFVDLMKEVDKLAYADDPNYNEIYSLITNAIQMSGQKEFPYDWEEAEIAAEKAGEGPGAPLKKEEAPTQLPAVPTAPAAPVAAK
;
A
#
# COMPACT_ATOMS: atom_id res chain seq x y z
N LEU A 1 6.47 6.09 25.04
CA LEU A 1 7.17 6.50 23.80
C LEU A 1 6.07 6.92 22.82
N ASN A 2 5.92 8.22 22.56
CA ASN A 2 5.13 8.68 21.40
C ASN A 2 5.99 8.39 20.17
N ASN A 3 6.01 7.13 19.71
CA ASN A 3 6.68 6.78 18.48
C ASN A 3 5.80 7.28 17.34
N TYR A 4 6.09 8.49 16.86
CA TYR A 4 5.54 8.99 15.60
C TYR A 4 6.14 8.15 14.49
N VAL A 5 5.46 7.07 14.10
CA VAL A 5 5.82 6.38 12.87
C VAL A 5 5.59 7.35 11.72
N GLN A 6 6.66 7.66 11.00
CA GLN A 6 6.64 8.60 9.88
C GLN A 6 6.56 7.84 8.56
N VAL A 7 5.54 8.17 7.77
CA VAL A 7 5.41 7.70 6.39
C VAL A 7 6.03 8.75 5.47
N TYR A 8 6.95 8.33 4.60
CA TYR A 8 7.63 9.18 3.64
C TYR A 8 7.11 8.92 2.22
N ILE A 9 6.82 9.98 1.48
CA ILE A 9 6.57 9.91 0.03
C ILE A 9 7.92 10.05 -0.68
N LEU A 10 8.21 9.11 -1.58
CA LEU A 10 9.46 9.03 -2.32
C LEU A 10 9.20 9.15 -3.83
N ASP A 11 10.27 9.40 -4.58
CA ASP A 11 10.29 9.45 -6.05
C ASP A 11 9.35 10.50 -6.68
N PHE A 12 9.86 11.73 -6.80
CA PHE A 12 9.18 12.82 -7.49
C PHE A 12 9.56 12.91 -8.98
N GLY A 13 10.16 11.86 -9.57
CA GLY A 13 10.67 11.88 -10.95
C GLY A 13 9.58 12.08 -12.02
N PHE A 14 8.33 11.73 -11.70
CA PHE A 14 7.17 11.94 -12.56
C PHE A 14 6.23 13.06 -12.09
N ALA A 15 6.63 13.82 -11.07
CA ALA A 15 5.82 14.93 -10.57
C ALA A 15 5.76 16.06 -11.59
N HIS A 16 4.59 16.69 -11.70
CA HIS A 16 4.37 17.82 -12.59
C HIS A 16 3.77 18.99 -11.81
N GLN A 17 4.27 20.20 -12.07
CA GLN A 17 3.69 21.41 -11.51
C GLN A 17 2.33 21.69 -12.16
N TYR A 18 1.25 21.58 -11.38
CA TYR A 18 -0.13 21.78 -11.86
C TYR A 18 -0.65 23.22 -11.70
N ARG A 19 0.05 24.08 -10.95
CA ARG A 19 -0.30 25.51 -10.78
C ARG A 19 0.63 26.44 -11.55
N ASN A 20 0.10 27.56 -12.00
CA ASN A 20 0.86 28.70 -12.51
C ASN A 20 1.53 29.48 -11.35
N PRO A 21 2.49 30.37 -11.63
CA PRO A 21 3.12 31.21 -10.61
C PRO A 21 2.15 32.10 -9.84
N ASP A 22 1.01 32.45 -10.44
CA ASP A 22 -0.06 33.23 -9.81
C ASP A 22 -1.01 32.39 -8.92
N GLY A 23 -0.75 31.08 -8.80
CA GLY A 23 -1.55 30.16 -8.00
C GLY A 23 -2.75 29.55 -8.73
N THR A 24 -3.07 29.98 -9.95
CA THR A 24 -4.17 29.41 -10.74
C THR A 24 -3.85 27.99 -11.22
N HIS A 25 -4.87 27.15 -11.38
CA HIS A 25 -4.72 25.82 -11.97
C HIS A 25 -4.36 25.93 -13.45
N LYS A 26 -3.34 25.20 -13.90
CA LYS A 26 -3.00 25.13 -15.32
C LYS A 26 -4.16 24.52 -16.10
N ALA A 27 -4.37 25.00 -17.33
CA ALA A 27 -5.29 24.36 -18.25
C ALA A 27 -4.77 22.96 -18.65
N PRO A 28 -5.66 21.99 -18.91
CA PRO A 28 -5.22 20.67 -19.37
C PRO A 28 -4.52 20.78 -20.72
N ARG A 29 -3.41 20.05 -20.92
CA ARG A 29 -2.71 20.06 -22.22
C ARG A 29 -3.60 19.37 -23.26
N PRO A 30 -3.68 19.89 -24.51
CA PRO A 30 -4.41 19.22 -25.58
C PRO A 30 -3.87 17.82 -25.91
N ASN A 31 -2.56 17.64 -25.76
CA ASN A 31 -1.85 16.37 -25.97
C ASN A 31 -1.05 16.05 -24.69
N PRO A 32 -1.68 15.47 -23.66
CA PRO A 32 -1.01 15.12 -22.43
C PRO A 32 0.03 14.03 -22.67
N SER A 33 1.08 14.04 -21.87
CA SER A 33 2.07 12.97 -21.88
C SER A 33 1.41 11.64 -21.51
N LYS A 34 1.86 10.54 -22.13
CA LYS A 34 1.38 9.21 -21.76
C LYS A 34 1.65 8.97 -20.27
N TYR A 35 0.69 8.37 -19.57
CA TYR A 35 0.89 7.95 -18.19
C TYR A 35 2.07 6.98 -18.06
N ILE A 36 2.94 7.26 -17.08
CA ILE A 36 4.08 6.45 -16.72
C ILE A 36 3.89 6.06 -15.26
N GLY A 37 3.68 4.76 -15.02
CA GLY A 37 3.42 4.23 -13.69
C GLY A 37 2.85 2.82 -13.76
N SER A 38 2.51 2.27 -12.60
CA SER A 38 1.86 0.96 -12.53
C SER A 38 0.47 1.03 -13.15
N ALA A 39 0.20 0.17 -14.14
CA ALA A 39 -1.12 0.05 -14.74
C ALA A 39 -2.17 -0.42 -13.71
N ARG A 40 -1.78 -1.09 -12.62
CA ARG A 40 -2.72 -1.55 -11.60
C ARG A 40 -3.46 -0.40 -10.91
N TYR A 41 -2.74 0.69 -10.63
CA TYR A 41 -3.25 1.85 -9.88
C TYR A 41 -3.53 3.07 -10.76
N ALA A 42 -3.34 2.93 -12.08
CA ALA A 42 -3.55 4.04 -12.99
C ALA A 42 -5.00 4.56 -12.85
N PRO A 43 -5.19 5.87 -12.67
CA PRO A 43 -6.52 6.46 -12.55
C PRO A 43 -7.26 6.36 -13.88
N ARG A 44 -8.59 6.42 -13.86
CA ARG A 44 -9.44 6.24 -15.06
C ARG A 44 -9.11 7.25 -16.16
N ASN A 45 -8.76 8.47 -15.79
CA ASN A 45 -8.36 9.52 -16.74
C ASN A 45 -7.05 9.20 -17.48
N ALA A 46 -6.15 8.41 -16.90
CA ALA A 46 -4.93 7.97 -17.56
C ALA A 46 -5.23 7.10 -18.79
N TYR A 47 -6.21 6.20 -18.68
CA TYR A 47 -6.67 5.36 -19.79
C TYR A 47 -7.39 6.14 -20.89
N LEU A 48 -7.93 7.30 -20.54
CA LEU A 48 -8.59 8.22 -21.48
C LEU A 48 -7.61 9.21 -22.13
N ASN A 49 -6.31 9.10 -21.83
CA ASN A 49 -5.28 10.07 -22.25
C ASN A 49 -5.68 11.51 -21.91
N ARG A 50 -6.18 11.73 -20.69
CA ARG A 50 -6.47 13.06 -20.16
C ARG A 50 -5.29 13.58 -19.34
N GLU A 51 -5.17 14.89 -19.24
CA GLU A 51 -4.23 15.51 -18.31
C GLU A 51 -4.59 15.11 -16.88
N LEU A 52 -3.59 14.65 -16.13
CA LEU A 52 -3.77 14.23 -14.75
C LEU A 52 -3.57 15.41 -13.78
N SER A 53 -4.19 15.28 -12.63
CA SER A 53 -4.33 16.31 -11.60
C SER A 53 -4.54 15.67 -10.23
N ARG A 54 -4.92 16.48 -9.24
CA ARG A 54 -5.08 16.05 -7.86
C ARG A 54 -6.16 14.98 -7.65
N VAL A 55 -7.24 15.01 -8.44
CA VAL A 55 -8.28 13.97 -8.36
C VAL A 55 -7.73 12.61 -8.76
N ASP A 56 -6.79 12.60 -9.70
CA ASP A 56 -6.18 11.37 -10.22
C ASP A 56 -5.23 10.73 -9.21
N ASP A 57 -4.48 11.57 -8.47
CA ASP A 57 -3.70 11.12 -7.31
C ASP A 57 -4.59 10.55 -6.19
N LEU A 58 -5.76 11.16 -5.94
CA LEU A 58 -6.72 10.65 -4.94
C LEU A 58 -7.40 9.34 -5.37
N GLU A 59 -7.75 9.20 -6.65
CA GLU A 59 -8.29 7.94 -7.19
C GLU A 59 -7.26 6.81 -7.06
N MET A 60 -6.00 7.10 -7.40
CA MET A 60 -4.89 6.16 -7.23
C MET A 60 -4.67 5.81 -5.75
N TRP A 61 -4.68 6.80 -4.85
CA TRP A 61 -4.56 6.58 -3.40
C TRP A 61 -5.68 5.69 -2.86
N LEU A 62 -6.93 5.91 -3.28
CA LEU A 62 -8.06 5.06 -2.88
C LEU A 62 -7.86 3.60 -3.31
N TYR A 63 -7.33 3.36 -4.52
CA TYR A 63 -6.99 2.02 -4.96
C TYR A 63 -5.91 1.37 -4.08
N VAL A 64 -4.85 2.11 -3.74
CA VAL A 64 -3.79 1.60 -2.86
C VAL A 64 -4.34 1.26 -1.48
N VAL A 65 -5.14 2.14 -0.87
CA VAL A 65 -5.72 1.89 0.47
C VAL A 65 -6.66 0.68 0.45
N VAL A 66 -7.52 0.56 -0.56
CA VAL A 66 -8.42 -0.61 -0.67
C VAL A 66 -7.61 -1.90 -0.86
N GLU A 67 -6.53 -1.88 -1.64
CA GLU A 67 -5.67 -3.04 -1.79
C GLU A 67 -4.96 -3.42 -0.49
N LEU A 68 -4.45 -2.44 0.28
CA LEU A 68 -3.82 -2.70 1.57
C LEU A 68 -4.78 -3.40 2.54
N VAL A 69 -6.05 -2.97 2.58
CA VAL A 69 -7.04 -3.55 3.50
C VAL A 69 -7.59 -4.89 2.99
N LYS A 70 -7.81 -5.05 1.68
CA LYS A 70 -8.44 -6.25 1.10
C LYS A 70 -7.44 -7.28 0.57
N GLY A 71 -6.16 -6.93 0.49
CA GLY A 71 -5.06 -7.73 -0.05
C GLY A 71 -4.95 -7.73 -1.59
N ALA A 72 -6.01 -7.39 -2.32
CA ALA A 72 -5.98 -7.33 -3.79
C ALA A 72 -7.06 -6.40 -4.35
N LEU A 73 -6.77 -5.77 -5.49
CA LEU A 73 -7.77 -5.12 -6.33
C LEU A 73 -8.52 -6.16 -7.20
N PRO A 74 -9.83 -5.96 -7.46
CA PRO A 74 -10.62 -6.88 -8.30
C PRO A 74 -10.06 -7.11 -9.71
N TRP A 75 -9.32 -6.14 -10.25
CA TRP A 75 -8.70 -6.21 -11.58
C TRP A 75 -7.24 -6.67 -11.58
N VAL A 76 -6.71 -7.24 -10.48
CA VAL A 76 -5.30 -7.68 -10.39
C VAL A 76 -4.88 -8.71 -11.46
N ALA A 77 -5.82 -9.52 -11.94
CA ALA A 77 -5.58 -10.51 -12.99
C ALA A 77 -5.58 -9.93 -14.41
N GLN A 78 -6.09 -8.70 -14.59
CA GLN A 78 -6.16 -8.07 -15.90
C GLN A 78 -4.76 -7.65 -16.36
N ARG A 79 -4.53 -7.69 -17.68
CA ARG A 79 -3.21 -7.40 -18.28
C ARG A 79 -3.28 -6.28 -19.31
N ASN A 80 -4.43 -6.09 -19.93
CA ASN A 80 -4.69 -5.07 -20.92
C ASN A 80 -5.34 -3.84 -20.29
N ALA A 81 -4.93 -2.66 -20.78
CA ALA A 81 -5.40 -1.38 -20.30
C ALA A 81 -6.92 -1.20 -20.39
N LYS A 82 -7.53 -1.72 -21.46
CA LYS A 82 -8.98 -1.61 -21.69
C LYS A 82 -9.77 -2.38 -20.63
N ASP A 83 -9.39 -3.62 -20.30
CA ASP A 83 -10.16 -4.40 -19.34
C ASP A 83 -9.98 -3.86 -17.92
N ILE A 84 -8.79 -3.36 -17.56
CA ILE A 84 -8.60 -2.66 -16.28
C ILE A 84 -9.53 -1.45 -16.20
N PHE A 85 -9.56 -0.61 -17.24
CA PHE A 85 -10.43 0.57 -17.29
C PHE A 85 -11.92 0.22 -17.22
N ASP A 86 -12.34 -0.82 -17.95
CA ASP A 86 -13.73 -1.29 -17.92
C ASP A 86 -14.12 -1.82 -16.53
N TYR A 87 -13.20 -2.50 -15.86
CA TYR A 87 -13.39 -2.97 -14.48
C TYR A 87 -13.46 -1.80 -13.48
N GLN A 88 -12.55 -0.81 -13.60
CA GLN A 88 -12.57 0.39 -12.76
C GLN A 88 -13.91 1.16 -12.87
N LYS A 89 -14.55 1.12 -14.05
CA LYS A 89 -15.91 1.67 -14.22
C LYS A 89 -16.98 0.81 -13.54
N SER A 90 -16.89 -0.52 -13.66
CA SER A 90 -17.89 -1.43 -13.09
C SER A 90 -17.94 -1.35 -11.56
N VAL A 91 -16.81 -1.06 -10.90
CA VAL A 91 -16.73 -0.96 -9.43
C VAL A 91 -17.33 0.31 -8.84
N ARG A 92 -17.88 1.21 -9.66
CA ARG A 92 -18.58 2.41 -9.14
C ARG A 92 -20.03 2.13 -8.77
N THR A 93 -20.63 1.02 -9.20
CA THR A 93 -22.06 0.75 -8.97
C THR A 93 -22.36 -0.74 -8.78
N GLY A 94 -23.54 -1.04 -8.24
CA GLY A 94 -24.13 -2.38 -8.23
C GLY A 94 -23.22 -3.46 -7.63
N LEU A 95 -23.09 -4.58 -8.35
CA LEU A 95 -22.29 -5.73 -7.90
C LEU A 95 -20.79 -5.43 -7.87
N GLY A 96 -20.27 -4.65 -8.83
CA GLY A 96 -18.85 -4.28 -8.84
C GLY A 96 -18.47 -3.41 -7.64
N LEU A 97 -19.36 -2.49 -7.24
CA LEU A 97 -19.18 -1.71 -6.02
C LEU A 97 -19.03 -2.61 -4.79
N ARG A 98 -19.92 -3.61 -4.68
CA ARG A 98 -19.88 -4.58 -3.57
C ARG A 98 -18.64 -5.45 -3.62
N GLU A 99 -18.15 -5.82 -4.80
CA GLU A 99 -16.90 -6.56 -4.94
C GLU A 99 -15.72 -5.73 -4.46
N PHE A 100 -15.63 -4.47 -4.90
CA PHE A 100 -14.54 -3.57 -4.57
C PHE A 100 -14.56 -3.13 -3.11
N LEU A 101 -15.68 -2.60 -2.60
CA LEU A 101 -15.77 -2.00 -1.26
C LEU A 101 -16.57 -2.81 -0.24
N GLY A 102 -17.18 -3.93 -0.64
CA GLY A 102 -17.94 -4.77 0.28
C GLY A 102 -17.05 -5.30 1.42
N GLY A 103 -17.59 -5.24 2.63
CA GLY A 103 -16.89 -5.60 3.87
C GLY A 103 -16.10 -4.45 4.50
N LEU A 104 -15.90 -3.33 3.80
CA LEU A 104 -15.27 -2.14 4.35
C LEU A 104 -16.31 -1.23 5.04
N PRO A 105 -15.87 -0.33 5.94
CA PRO A 105 -16.73 0.73 6.48
C PRO A 105 -17.40 1.55 5.37
N VAL A 106 -18.61 2.04 5.62
CA VAL A 106 -19.42 2.74 4.61
C VAL A 106 -18.75 4.02 4.11
N GLU A 107 -17.88 4.60 4.91
CA GLU A 107 -17.06 5.77 4.60
C GLU A 107 -16.19 5.55 3.35
N PHE A 108 -15.81 4.32 3.01
CA PHE A 108 -15.13 4.04 1.74
C PHE A 108 -16.01 4.30 0.51
N VAL A 109 -17.32 4.05 0.63
CA VAL A 109 -18.28 4.37 -0.42
C VAL A 109 -18.40 5.89 -0.56
N ASP A 110 -18.42 6.60 0.55
CA ASP A 110 -18.49 8.07 0.55
C ASP A 110 -17.20 8.70 0.05
N LEU A 111 -16.02 8.19 0.43
CA LEU A 111 -14.72 8.56 -0.13
C LEU A 111 -14.70 8.41 -1.65
N MET A 112 -15.23 7.30 -2.17
CA MET A 112 -15.27 7.08 -3.61
C MET A 112 -16.19 8.08 -4.31
N LYS A 113 -17.33 8.47 -3.70
CA LYS A 113 -18.19 9.55 -4.23
C LYS A 113 -17.49 10.91 -4.17
N GLU A 114 -16.75 11.18 -3.10
CA GLU A 114 -15.97 12.41 -2.92
C GLU A 114 -14.86 12.53 -3.96
N VAL A 115 -14.27 11.42 -4.39
CA VAL A 115 -13.31 11.41 -5.52
C VAL A 115 -14.03 11.56 -6.85
N ASP A 116 -15.11 10.80 -7.08
CA ASP A 116 -15.84 10.79 -8.36
C ASP A 116 -16.51 12.14 -8.71
N LYS A 117 -16.79 12.99 -7.72
CA LYS A 117 -17.39 14.33 -7.94
C LYS A 117 -16.39 15.39 -8.42
N LEU A 118 -15.09 15.16 -8.23
CA LEU A 118 -14.07 16.17 -8.51
C LEU A 118 -13.79 16.28 -10.01
N ALA A 119 -13.73 17.51 -10.49
CA ALA A 119 -13.21 17.85 -11.81
C ALA A 119 -11.70 18.08 -11.77
N TYR A 120 -11.08 18.13 -12.96
CA TYR A 120 -9.64 18.31 -13.17
C TYR A 120 -9.02 19.48 -12.37
N ALA A 121 -9.72 20.62 -12.30
CA ALA A 121 -9.20 21.83 -11.66
C ALA A 121 -9.68 22.00 -10.21
N ASP A 122 -10.55 21.12 -9.71
CA ASP A 122 -11.14 21.28 -8.39
C ASP A 122 -10.09 21.13 -7.29
N ASP A 123 -10.24 21.91 -6.22
CA ASP A 123 -9.49 21.75 -4.98
C ASP A 123 -10.16 20.64 -4.14
N PRO A 124 -9.51 19.48 -3.92
CA PRO A 124 -10.12 18.45 -3.09
C PRO A 124 -10.28 18.91 -1.64
N ASN A 125 -11.40 18.56 -1.02
CA ASN A 125 -11.60 18.81 0.41
C ASN A 125 -10.86 17.73 1.23
N TYR A 126 -9.56 17.91 1.42
CA TYR A 126 -8.73 16.96 2.17
C TYR A 126 -9.22 16.76 3.61
N ASN A 127 -9.80 17.79 4.26
CA ASN A 127 -10.32 17.67 5.62
C ASN A 127 -11.50 16.68 5.70
N GLU A 128 -12.36 16.66 4.69
CA GLU A 128 -13.45 15.68 4.57
C GLU A 128 -12.89 14.27 4.38
N ILE A 129 -11.91 14.12 3.49
CA ILE A 129 -11.24 12.83 3.24
C ILE A 129 -10.58 12.30 4.52
N TYR A 130 -9.87 13.14 5.26
CA TYR A 130 -9.30 12.78 6.56
C TYR A 130 -10.38 12.34 7.54
N SER A 131 -11.47 13.09 7.62
CA SER A 131 -12.59 12.78 8.53
C SER A 131 -13.25 11.44 8.19
N LEU A 132 -13.46 11.14 6.91
CA LEU A 132 -13.98 9.85 6.45
C LEU A 132 -13.05 8.68 6.80
N ILE A 133 -11.73 8.83 6.62
CA ILE A 133 -10.77 7.78 7.01
C ILE A 133 -10.73 7.61 8.53
N THR A 134 -10.71 8.69 9.31
CA THR A 134 -10.75 8.62 10.77
C THR A 134 -12.02 7.90 11.25
N ASN A 135 -13.17 8.22 10.67
CA ASN A 135 -14.43 7.54 10.97
C ASN A 135 -14.39 6.06 10.56
N ALA A 136 -13.82 5.74 9.39
CA ALA A 136 -13.66 4.35 8.94
C ALA A 136 -12.84 3.51 9.94
N ILE A 137 -11.73 4.07 10.47
CA ILE A 137 -10.91 3.41 11.49
C ILE A 137 -11.75 3.16 12.75
N GLN A 138 -12.46 4.17 13.26
CA GLN A 138 -13.32 4.03 14.44
C GLN A 138 -14.41 2.97 14.24
N MET A 139 -15.09 3.00 13.09
CA MET A 139 -16.19 2.07 12.77
C MET A 139 -15.71 0.64 12.56
N SER A 140 -14.45 0.46 12.14
CA SER A 140 -13.83 -0.87 12.02
C SER A 140 -13.46 -1.49 13.37
N GLY A 141 -13.46 -0.70 14.46
CA GLY A 141 -12.98 -1.12 15.78
C GLY A 141 -11.46 -1.34 15.85
N GLN A 142 -10.72 -1.01 14.79
CA GLN A 142 -9.27 -1.10 14.74
C GLN A 142 -8.62 0.12 15.42
N LYS A 143 -7.38 -0.06 15.85
CA LYS A 143 -6.54 1.02 16.35
C LYS A 143 -5.58 1.44 15.23
N GLU A 144 -5.23 2.72 15.23
CA GLU A 144 -4.22 3.23 14.29
C GLU A 144 -2.82 2.68 14.60
N PHE A 145 -2.53 2.42 15.88
CA PHE A 145 -1.25 1.91 16.36
C PHE A 145 -1.45 0.76 17.37
N PRO A 146 -0.47 -0.15 17.49
CA PRO A 146 0.73 -0.28 16.64
C PRO A 146 0.40 -0.76 15.22
N TYR A 147 1.28 -0.52 14.25
CA TYR A 147 1.16 -1.11 12.92
C TYR A 147 1.52 -2.60 12.93
N ASP A 148 1.02 -3.34 11.94
CA ASP A 148 1.20 -4.80 11.82
C ASP A 148 2.66 -5.26 11.95
N TRP A 149 3.62 -4.49 11.43
CA TRP A 149 5.05 -4.82 11.49
C TRP A 149 5.73 -4.45 12.82
N GLU A 150 5.13 -3.59 13.64
CA GLU A 150 5.65 -3.24 14.97
C GLU A 150 5.35 -4.32 16.00
N GLU A 151 4.36 -5.20 15.75
CA GLU A 151 4.00 -6.27 16.69
C GLU A 151 5.17 -7.19 17.01
N ALA A 152 5.99 -7.53 16.01
CA ALA A 152 7.17 -8.37 16.18
C ALA A 152 8.25 -7.67 17.02
N GLU A 153 8.45 -6.36 16.83
CA GLU A 153 9.40 -5.56 17.61
C GLU A 153 8.95 -5.44 19.07
N ILE A 154 7.66 -5.16 19.29
CA ILE A 154 7.06 -5.09 20.64
C ILE A 154 7.16 -6.46 21.34
N ALA A 155 6.93 -7.56 20.61
CA ALA A 155 7.07 -8.92 21.15
C ALA A 155 8.52 -9.23 21.51
N ALA A 156 9.48 -8.89 20.65
CA ALA A 156 10.91 -9.07 20.90
C ALA A 156 11.39 -8.22 22.09
N GLU A 157 10.95 -6.97 22.22
CA GLU A 157 11.25 -6.13 23.39
C GLU A 157 10.69 -6.73 24.69
N LYS A 158 9.44 -7.21 24.69
CA LYS A 158 8.85 -7.90 25.85
C LYS A 158 9.58 -9.18 26.24
N ALA A 159 10.17 -9.87 25.26
CA ALA A 159 11.01 -11.04 25.48
C ALA A 159 12.47 -10.70 25.86
N GLY A 160 12.86 -9.42 25.85
CA GLY A 160 14.23 -8.97 26.13
C GLY A 160 15.22 -9.22 25.01
N GLU A 161 14.76 -9.28 23.75
CA GLU A 161 15.55 -9.64 22.56
C GLU A 161 15.57 -8.53 21.48
N GLY A 162 15.10 -7.32 21.82
CA GLY A 162 15.12 -6.16 20.92
C GLY A 162 16.52 -5.53 20.75
N PRO A 163 16.67 -4.53 19.86
CA PRO A 163 17.95 -3.85 19.58
C PRO A 163 18.60 -3.16 20.80
N GLY A 164 17.86 -2.97 21.91
CA GLY A 164 18.38 -2.51 23.19
C GLY A 164 18.69 -3.61 24.22
N ALA A 165 18.56 -4.89 23.86
CA ALA A 165 18.81 -6.01 24.75
C ALA A 165 20.30 -6.13 25.10
N PRO A 166 20.65 -6.40 26.38
CA PRO A 166 22.03 -6.70 26.73
C PRO A 166 22.48 -7.95 25.97
N LEU A 167 23.60 -7.82 25.23
CA LEU A 167 24.22 -8.94 24.53
C LEU A 167 24.37 -10.12 25.49
N LYS A 168 23.70 -11.24 25.19
CA LYS A 168 23.87 -12.50 25.94
C LYS A 168 25.37 -12.85 25.85
N LYS A 169 26.04 -12.90 27.00
CA LYS A 169 27.44 -13.38 27.05
C LYS A 169 27.46 -14.79 26.49
N GLU A 170 28.23 -15.00 25.43
CA GLU A 170 28.43 -16.29 24.82
C GLU A 170 29.04 -17.24 25.86
N GLU A 171 28.30 -18.28 26.26
CA GLU A 171 28.87 -19.36 27.05
C GLU A 171 29.79 -20.19 26.14
N ALA A 172 31.00 -20.44 26.62
CA ALA A 172 32.04 -21.12 25.86
C ALA A 172 31.56 -22.50 25.35
N PRO A 173 31.91 -22.92 24.11
CA PRO A 173 31.44 -24.18 23.57
C PRO A 173 31.89 -25.37 24.43
N THR A 174 30.92 -26.13 24.93
CA THR A 174 31.15 -27.41 25.58
C THR A 174 31.79 -28.38 24.58
N GLN A 175 32.85 -29.07 25.00
CA GLN A 175 33.70 -29.93 24.16
C GLN A 175 32.91 -30.89 23.24
N LEU A 176 33.33 -30.96 21.97
CA LEU A 176 32.81 -31.88 20.96
C LEU A 176 32.92 -33.34 21.43
N PRO A 177 31.90 -34.19 21.19
CA PRO A 177 31.96 -35.60 21.54
C PRO A 177 32.98 -36.35 20.68
N ALA A 178 33.71 -37.30 21.30
CA ALA A 178 34.74 -38.10 20.64
C ALA A 178 34.16 -39.01 19.55
N VAL A 179 34.83 -39.07 18.40
CA VAL A 179 34.47 -39.92 17.26
C VAL A 179 34.79 -41.39 17.57
N PRO A 180 33.85 -42.34 17.41
CA PRO A 180 34.13 -43.75 17.59
C PRO A 180 34.92 -44.33 16.39
N THR A 181 36.01 -45.02 16.68
CA THR A 181 36.85 -45.73 15.69
C THR A 181 36.17 -47.01 15.21
N ALA A 182 36.02 -47.16 13.89
CA ALA A 182 35.50 -48.37 13.25
C ALA A 182 36.54 -49.53 13.24
N PRO A 183 36.12 -50.81 13.32
CA PRO A 183 37.03 -51.95 13.30
C PRO A 183 37.52 -52.29 11.88
N ALA A 184 38.77 -52.75 11.78
CA ALA A 184 39.44 -53.11 10.54
C ALA A 184 38.92 -54.44 9.94
N ALA A 185 38.73 -54.47 8.62
CA ALA A 185 38.34 -55.66 7.87
C ALA A 185 39.53 -56.60 7.59
N PRO A 186 39.34 -57.93 7.54
CA PRO A 186 40.41 -58.89 7.31
C PRO A 186 40.81 -59.00 5.82
N VAL A 187 42.10 -59.22 5.59
CA VAL A 187 42.74 -59.37 4.27
C VAL A 187 42.62 -60.82 3.79
N ALA A 188 42.09 -61.03 2.59
CA ALA A 188 42.11 -62.33 1.91
C ALA A 188 43.43 -62.52 1.16
N ALA A 189 44.13 -63.63 1.43
CA ALA A 189 45.33 -64.06 0.73
C ALA A 189 44.98 -64.82 -0.57
N LYS A 190 45.92 -64.73 -1.52
CA LYS A 190 45.88 -65.31 -2.87
C LYS A 190 46.03 -66.83 -2.88
#